data_AF-A0A3D1X5E8-F1
#
_entry.id   AF-A0A3D1X5E8-F1
#
_cell.length_a   1.000
_cell.length_b   1.000
_cell.length_c   1.000
_cell.angle_alpha   90.00
_cell.angle_beta   90.00
_cell.angle_gamma   90.00
#
_symmetry.space_group_name_H-M   'P 1'
#
loop_
_entity.id
_entity.type
_entity.pdbx_description
1 polymer ?
#
loop_
_entity_poly.entity_id
_entity_poly.type
_entity_poly.pdbx_seq_one_letter_code
_entity_poly.pdbx_strand_id
1 'polypeptide(L)'
;FPAMVAVFAANAFGIDLSVSQYVLIVIVSVLASLGSAAVPMGATAFTVITLTTVGLPVEAVGLVAGVDFIVDMFRTMTNVAGDMTTSVLVANSLDEFDREAFNTQDFKAIV
;
A
#
# COMPACT_ATOMS: atom_id res chain seq x y z
N PHE A 1 -2.29 3.17 1.50
CA PHE A 1 -2.04 4.28 2.45
C PHE A 1 -2.59 5.61 1.94
N PRO A 2 -2.24 6.12 0.72
CA PRO A 2 -2.73 7.43 0.24
C PRO A 2 -4.26 7.53 0.17
N ALA A 3 -4.93 6.48 -0.35
CA ALA A 3 -6.39 6.41 -0.37
C ALA A 3 -7.03 6.47 1.03
N MET A 4 -6.47 5.74 2.00
CA MET A 4 -7.00 5.77 3.37
C MET A 4 -6.88 7.16 3.98
N VAL A 5 -5.74 7.83 3.79
CA VAL A 5 -5.53 9.19 4.30
C VAL A 5 -6.44 10.19 3.59
N ALA A 6 -6.68 10.05 2.27
CA ALA A 6 -7.59 10.92 1.54
C ALA A 6 -9.05 10.80 2.03
N VAL A 7 -9.53 9.57 2.25
CA VAL A 7 -10.88 9.36 2.79
C VAL A 7 -10.98 9.84 4.24
N PHE A 8 -9.93 9.61 5.05
CA PHE A 8 -9.87 10.14 6.41
C PHE A 8 -9.89 11.67 6.43
N ALA A 9 -9.09 12.32 5.58
CA ALA A 9 -9.03 13.77 5.46
C ALA A 9 -10.40 14.34 5.09
N ALA A 10 -11.07 13.77 4.07
CA ALA A 10 -12.41 14.21 3.68
C ALA A 10 -13.40 14.17 4.85
N ASN A 11 -13.40 13.09 5.64
CA ASN A 11 -14.26 12.98 6.82
C ASN A 11 -13.85 13.93 7.95
N ALA A 12 -12.55 14.06 8.22
CA ALA A 12 -12.03 14.91 9.30
C ALA A 12 -12.29 16.40 9.06
N PHE A 13 -12.27 16.84 7.80
CA PHE A 13 -12.53 18.22 7.39
C PHE A 13 -13.99 18.48 6.95
N GLY A 14 -14.86 17.47 6.98
CA GLY A 14 -16.27 17.60 6.58
C GLY A 14 -16.45 17.91 5.09
N ILE A 15 -15.55 17.41 4.25
CA ILE A 15 -15.59 17.61 2.79
C ILE A 15 -16.27 16.40 2.15
N ASP A 16 -17.38 16.64 1.46
CA ASP A 16 -18.06 15.60 0.69
C ASP A 16 -17.25 15.22 -0.56
N LEU A 17 -16.94 13.93 -0.67
CA LEU A 17 -16.28 13.36 -1.84
C LEU A 17 -17.31 12.92 -2.86
N SER A 18 -17.20 13.46 -4.08
CA SER A 18 -17.95 12.96 -5.23
C SER A 18 -17.43 11.59 -5.70
N VAL A 19 -18.28 10.84 -6.40
CA VAL A 19 -17.90 9.53 -6.98
C VAL A 19 -16.68 9.64 -7.90
N SER A 20 -16.56 10.72 -8.67
CA SER A 20 -15.40 10.98 -9.52
C SER A 20 -14.11 11.17 -8.70
N GLN A 21 -14.17 11.84 -7.54
CA GLN A 21 -13.02 11.97 -6.65
C GLN A 21 -12.62 10.63 -6.04
N TYR A 22 -13.56 9.74 -5.68
CA TYR A 22 -13.21 8.39 -5.24
C TYR A 22 -12.47 7.59 -6.31
N VAL A 23 -12.94 7.62 -7.55
CA VAL A 23 -12.26 6.97 -8.68
C VAL A 23 -10.85 7.56 -8.87
N LEU A 24 -10.72 8.88 -8.80
CA LEU A 24 -9.44 9.56 -8.95
C LEU A 24 -8.47 9.22 -7.81
N ILE A 25 -8.95 9.15 -6.55
CA ILE A 25 -8.16 8.69 -5.41
C ILE A 25 -7.60 7.29 -5.67
N VAL A 26 -8.41 6.36 -6.18
CA VAL A 26 -7.97 4.99 -6.48
C VAL A 26 -6.87 5.00 -7.54
N ILE A 27 -7.08 5.69 -8.67
CA ILE A 27 -6.11 5.77 -9.77
C ILE A 27 -4.78 6.36 -9.29
N VAL A 28 -4.83 7.52 -8.62
CA VAL A 28 -3.63 8.19 -8.13
C VAL A 28 -2.92 7.35 -7.07
N SER A 29 -3.67 6.64 -6.21
CA SER A 29 -3.09 5.75 -5.19
C SER A 29 -2.39 4.53 -5.81
N VAL A 30 -2.93 3.97 -6.89
CA VAL A 30 -2.29 2.86 -7.62
C VAL A 30 -1.00 3.34 -8.29
N LEU A 31 -1.04 4.48 -8.98
CA LEU A 31 0.14 5.08 -9.60
C LEU A 31 1.22 5.44 -8.58
N ALA A 32 0.81 5.97 -7.43
CA ALA A 32 1.68 6.22 -6.28
C ALA A 32 2.35 4.93 -5.78
N SER A 33 1.63 3.80 -5.77
CA SER A 33 2.20 2.52 -5.35
C SER A 33 3.32 2.06 -6.28
N LEU A 34 3.17 2.26 -7.60
CA LEU A 34 4.24 1.99 -8.57
C LEU A 34 5.45 2.92 -8.38
N GLY A 35 5.22 4.19 -8.08
CA GLY A 35 6.28 5.19 -7.86
C GLY A 35 7.03 5.03 -6.53
N SER A 36 6.44 4.31 -5.55
CA SER A 36 6.97 4.19 -4.20
C SER A 36 8.31 3.45 -4.09
N ALA A 37 8.63 2.58 -5.05
CA ALA A 37 9.91 1.86 -5.09
C ALA A 37 11.13 2.78 -5.31
N ALA A 38 10.94 4.01 -5.81
CA ALA A 38 12.02 4.90 -6.22
C ALA A 38 12.46 5.94 -5.16
N VAL A 39 11.74 6.13 -4.05
CA VAL A 39 11.94 7.28 -3.15
C VAL A 39 11.95 6.88 -1.66
N PRO A 40 12.99 7.23 -0.88
CA PRO A 40 12.99 7.09 0.59
C PRO A 40 11.86 7.93 1.22
N MET A 41 11.14 7.40 2.22
CA MET A 41 9.90 8.00 2.77
C MET A 41 8.75 8.17 1.74
N GLY A 42 8.71 7.30 0.73
CA GLY A 42 7.77 7.40 -0.40
C GLY A 42 6.30 7.55 0.01
N ALA A 43 5.82 6.76 0.97
CA ALA A 43 4.38 6.71 1.26
C ALA A 43 3.76 8.04 1.72
N THR A 44 4.49 8.83 2.52
CA THR A 44 4.02 10.15 2.99
C THR A 44 4.05 11.18 1.86
N ALA A 45 5.12 11.17 1.04
CA ALA A 45 5.22 12.04 -0.13
C ALA A 45 4.11 11.77 -1.15
N PHE A 46 3.85 10.50 -1.47
CA PHE A 46 2.76 10.11 -2.37
C PHE A 46 1.37 10.41 -1.81
N THR A 47 1.22 10.43 -0.49
CA THR A 47 -0.02 10.85 0.17
C THR A 47 -0.26 12.34 -0.01
N VAL A 48 0.77 13.18 0.16
CA VAL A 48 0.68 14.62 -0.13
C VAL A 48 0.27 14.85 -1.59
N ILE A 49 0.89 14.14 -2.53
CA ILE A 49 0.54 14.21 -3.95
C ILE A 49 -0.93 13.81 -4.18
N THR A 50 -1.39 12.74 -3.53
CA THR A 50 -2.77 12.27 -3.67
C THR A 50 -3.76 13.33 -3.18
N LEU A 51 -3.52 13.89 -1.98
CA LEU A 51 -4.36 14.93 -1.38
C LEU A 51 -4.42 16.19 -2.26
N THR A 52 -3.28 16.68 -2.76
CA THR A 52 -3.27 17.87 -3.63
C THR A 52 -3.98 17.62 -4.96
N THR A 53 -3.88 16.40 -5.51
CA THR A 53 -4.54 16.05 -6.78
C THR A 53 -6.07 16.03 -6.65
N VAL A 54 -6.61 15.67 -5.49
CA VAL A 54 -8.07 15.63 -5.24
C VAL A 54 -8.61 16.92 -4.61
N GLY A 55 -7.74 17.89 -4.33
CA GLY A 55 -8.10 19.18 -3.71
C GLY A 55 -8.34 19.10 -2.20
N LEU A 56 -7.76 18.11 -1.51
CA LEU A 56 -7.87 17.95 -0.07
C LEU A 56 -6.71 18.64 0.68
N PRO A 57 -6.95 19.11 1.92
CA PRO A 57 -5.93 19.76 2.74
C PRO A 57 -4.78 18.79 3.09
N VAL A 58 -3.55 19.22 2.85
CA VAL A 58 -2.33 18.44 3.10
C VAL A 58 -2.01 18.33 4.59
N GLU A 59 -2.57 19.23 5.38
CA GLU A 59 -2.52 19.26 6.84
C GLU A 59 -3.06 17.95 7.45
N ALA A 60 -3.92 17.24 6.71
CA ALA A 60 -4.40 15.92 7.10
C ALA A 60 -3.27 14.91 7.33
N VAL A 61 -2.12 15.05 6.65
CA VAL A 61 -0.95 14.19 6.88
C VAL A 61 -0.42 14.36 8.30
N GLY A 62 -0.46 15.58 8.85
CA GLY A 62 -0.07 15.85 10.23
C GLY A 62 -0.98 15.17 11.26
N LEU A 63 -2.27 14.99 10.94
CA LEU A 63 -3.22 14.27 11.79
C LEU A 63 -2.90 12.78 11.87
N VAL A 64 -2.44 12.18 10.76
CA VAL A 64 -2.12 10.75 10.68
C VAL A 64 -0.67 10.46 11.11
N ALA A 65 0.21 11.46 11.09
CA ALA A 65 1.62 11.32 11.50
C ALA A 65 1.77 10.71 12.92
N GLY A 66 0.84 11.03 13.83
CA GLY A 66 0.82 10.49 15.19
C GLY A 66 0.53 8.99 15.29
N VAL A 67 -0.04 8.36 14.27
CA VAL A 67 -0.31 6.90 14.21
C VAL A 67 0.51 6.20 13.13
N ASP A 68 1.27 6.96 12.33
CA ASP A 68 1.98 6.47 11.15
C ASP A 68 2.94 5.33 11.49
N PHE A 69 3.61 5.38 12.65
CA PHE A 69 4.53 4.31 13.05
C PHE A 69 3.84 2.94 13.21
N ILE A 70 2.58 2.89 13.65
CA ILE A 70 1.81 1.64 13.75
C ILE A 70 1.34 1.22 12.36
N VAL A 71 0.78 2.17 11.61
CA VAL A 71 0.23 1.91 10.27
C VAL A 71 1.33 1.46 9.31
N ASP A 72 2.55 1.97 9.45
CA ASP A 72 3.71 1.60 8.65
C ASP A 72 4.15 0.15 8.90
N MET A 73 4.12 -0.31 10.15
CA MET A 73 4.39 -1.71 10.47
C MET A 73 3.38 -2.65 9.78
N PHE A 74 2.09 -2.31 9.83
CA PHE A 74 1.06 -3.08 9.13
C PHE A 74 1.23 -3.03 7.62
N ARG A 75 1.54 -1.85 7.06
CA ARG A 75 1.82 -1.68 5.63
C ARG A 75 2.96 -2.58 5.16
N THR A 76 4.07 -2.60 5.90
CA THR A 76 5.24 -3.42 5.57
C THR A 76 4.88 -4.90 5.65
N MET A 77 4.18 -5.33 6.71
CA MET A 77 3.70 -6.70 6.85
C MET A 77 2.83 -7.13 5.66
N THR A 78 1.85 -6.31 5.26
CA THR A 78 0.95 -6.64 4.15
C THR A 78 1.65 -6.68 2.80
N ASN A 79 2.65 -5.81 2.59
CA ASN A 79 3.43 -5.81 1.35
C ASN A 79 4.25 -7.10 1.23
N VAL A 80 4.96 -7.49 2.29
CA VAL A 80 5.76 -8.72 2.31
C VAL A 80 4.87 -9.97 2.17
N ALA A 81 3.71 -9.99 2.81
CA ALA A 81 2.72 -11.07 2.64
C ALA A 81 2.22 -11.19 1.19
N GLY A 82 2.00 -10.04 0.53
CA GLY A 82 1.66 -9.97 -0.89
C GLY A 82 2.76 -10.57 -1.76
N ASP A 83 4.01 -10.14 -1.57
CA ASP A 83 5.17 -10.60 -2.35
C ASP A 83 5.38 -12.12 -2.22
N MET A 84 5.26 -12.66 -1.01
CA MET A 84 5.33 -14.11 -0.77
C MET A 84 4.20 -14.85 -1.49
N THR A 85 2.97 -14.33 -1.41
CA THR A 85 1.80 -14.93 -2.06
C THR A 85 1.97 -14.93 -3.58
N THR A 86 2.41 -13.81 -4.16
CA THR A 86 2.66 -13.71 -5.61
C THR A 86 3.80 -14.61 -6.05
N SER A 87 4.85 -14.76 -5.25
CA SER A 87 5.98 -15.64 -5.56
C SER A 87 5.53 -17.10 -5.67
N VAL A 88 4.75 -17.59 -4.71
CA VAL A 88 4.18 -18.96 -4.75
C VAL A 88 3.21 -19.13 -5.91
N LEU A 89 2.37 -18.13 -6.17
CA LEU A 89 1.41 -18.16 -7.27
C LEU A 89 2.12 -18.26 -8.63
N VAL A 90 3.16 -17.46 -8.85
CA VAL A 90 3.96 -17.44 -10.09
C VAL A 90 4.73 -18.74 -10.25
N ALA A 91 5.42 -19.22 -9.20
CA ALA A 91 6.13 -20.51 -9.23
C ALA A 91 5.18 -21.65 -9.60
N ASN A 92 3.96 -21.66 -9.06
CA ASN A 92 2.97 -22.67 -9.41
C ASN A 92 2.45 -22.52 -10.84
N SER A 93 2.35 -21.29 -11.38
CA SER A 93 1.95 -21.08 -12.77
C SER A 93 3.01 -21.52 -13.79
N LEU A 94 4.28 -21.54 -13.36
CA LEU A 94 5.43 -21.95 -14.18
C LEU A 94 5.82 -23.43 -13.98
N ASP A 95 5.07 -24.17 -13.16
CA ASP A 95 5.39 -25.56 -12.76
C ASP A 95 6.76 -25.70 -12.04
N GLU A 96 7.23 -24.60 -11.43
CA GLU A 96 8.49 -24.53 -10.67
C GLU A 96 8.24 -24.61 -9.15
N PHE A 97 6.98 -24.80 -8.72
CA PHE A 97 6.63 -24.85 -7.31
C PHE A 97 6.79 -26.26 -6.72
N ASP A 98 7.83 -26.42 -5.90
CA ASP A 98 8.05 -27.64 -5.11
C ASP A 98 7.04 -27.73 -3.95
N ARG A 99 5.93 -28.41 -4.21
CA ARG A 99 4.86 -28.67 -3.23
C ARG A 99 5.30 -29.64 -2.14
N GLU A 100 6.22 -30.55 -2.41
CA GLU A 100 6.65 -31.56 -1.45
C GLU A 100 7.51 -30.92 -0.37
N ALA A 101 8.48 -30.09 -0.77
CA ALA A 101 9.29 -29.29 0.15
C ALA A 101 8.43 -28.32 0.99
N PHE A 102 7.42 -27.67 0.37
CA PHE A 102 6.53 -26.75 1.08
C PHE A 102 5.69 -27.44 2.17
N ASN A 103 5.13 -28.62 1.87
CA ASN A 103 4.23 -29.34 2.79
C ASN A 103 4.98 -30.05 3.94
N THR A 104 6.22 -30.48 3.68
CA THR A 104 7.04 -31.18 4.69
C THR A 104 7.77 -30.22 5.64
N GLN A 105 7.81 -28.91 5.32
CA GLN A 105 8.60 -27.90 6.04
C GLN A 105 10.08 -28.29 6.17
N ASP A 106 10.60 -29.15 5.28
CA ASP A 106 11.98 -29.59 5.34
C ASP A 106 12.88 -28.55 4.65
N PHE A 107 13.14 -27.46 5.38
CA PHE A 107 13.92 -26.30 4.91
C PHE A 107 15.41 -26.60 4.64
N LYS A 108 15.86 -27.86 4.79
CA LYS A 108 17.26 -28.27 4.57
C LYS A 108 17.70 -28.26 3.11
N ALA A 109 16.78 -28.11 2.15
CA ALA A 109 17.09 -28.09 0.73
C ALA A 109 17.30 -26.67 0.14
N ILE A 110 17.11 -25.61 0.93
CA ILE A 110 17.07 -24.20 0.44
C ILE A 110 18.32 -23.40 0.87
N VAL A 111 19.36 -24.05 1.44
CA VAL A 111 20.66 -23.41 1.74
C VAL A 111 21.80 -24.18 1.10
#